data_AF-A0A7J4FTT0-F1
#
_entry.id   AF-A0A7J4FTT0-F1
#
_cell.length_a   1.000
_cell.length_b   1.000
_cell.length_c   1.000
_cell.angle_alpha   90.00
_cell.angle_beta   90.00
_cell.angle_gamma   90.00
#
_symmetry.space_group_name_H-M   'P 1'
#
loop_
_entity.id
_entity.type
_entity.pdbx_description
1 polymer ?
#
loop_
_entity_poly.entity_id
_entity_poly.type
_entity_poly.pdbx_seq_one_letter_code
_entity_poly.pdbx_strand_id
1 'polypeptide(L)' 'MFEEMIDNYIERIKRFNVKSIVLFGSVARNDAKKQSDVDILVIASGLPDITERCNL' A
#
# COMPACT_ATOMS: atom_id res chain seq x y z
N MET A 1 2.64 2.79 -15.80
CA MET A 1 2.80 3.94 -14.87
C MET A 1 2.50 3.52 -13.44
N PHE A 2 1.29 3.05 -13.13
CA PHE A 2 0.97 2.59 -11.76
C PHE A 2 1.82 1.39 -11.32
N GLU A 3 2.06 0.42 -12.19
CA GLU A 3 2.91 -0.75 -11.88
C GLU A 3 4.30 -0.37 -11.39
N GLU A 4 5.02 0.48 -12.13
CA GLU A 4 6.35 0.96 -11.73
C GLU A 4 6.31 1.73 -10.39
N MET A 5 5.26 2.51 -10.14
CA MET A 5 5.08 3.18 -8.84
C MET A 5 4.84 2.17 -7.71
N ILE A 6 4.03 1.15 -7.95
CA ILE A 6 3.73 0.07 -7.01
C ILE A 6 5.02 -0.70 -6.69
N ASP A 7 5.76 -1.13 -7.71
CA ASP A 7 7.00 -1.88 -7.54
C ASP A 7 8.03 -1.08 -6.73
N ASN A 8 8.25 0.19 -7.08
CA ASN A 8 9.14 1.08 -6.33
C ASN A 8 8.71 1.25 -4.87
N TYR A 9 7.40 1.34 -4.60
CA TYR A 9 6.89 1.43 -3.23
C TYR A 9 7.14 0.12 -2.47
N ILE A 10 6.84 -1.03 -3.09
CA ILE A 10 7.05 -2.35 -2.52
C ILE A 10 8.52 -2.54 -2.13
N GLU A 11 9.47 -2.24 -3.03
CA GLU A 11 10.90 -2.35 -2.74
C GLU A 11 11.32 -1.54 -1.51
N ARG A 12 10.78 -0.33 -1.36
CA ARG A 12 11.10 0.55 -0.21
C ARG A 12 10.58 0.00 1.12
N ILE A 13 9.48 -0.73 1.12
CA ILE A 13 8.86 -1.27 2.35
C ILE A 13 9.26 -2.71 2.66
N LYS A 14 9.90 -3.44 1.73
CA LYS A 14 10.42 -4.80 1.97
C LYS A 14 11.38 -4.92 3.16
N ARG A 15 12.04 -3.82 3.55
CA ARG A 15 12.91 -3.77 4.73
C ARG A 15 12.16 -3.93 6.07
N PHE A 16 10.85 -3.76 6.08
CA PHE A 16 10.01 -3.95 7.26
C PHE A 16 9.48 -5.39 7.32
N ASN A 17 8.91 -5.78 8.47
CA ASN A 17 8.32 -7.11 8.66
C ASN A 17 6.92 -7.23 8.01
N VAL A 18 6.87 -7.01 6.70
CA VAL A 18 5.67 -7.10 5.87
C VAL A 18 5.29 -8.56 5.68
N LYS A 19 4.02 -8.87 5.90
CA LYS A 19 3.42 -10.20 5.70
C LYS A 19 2.68 -10.30 4.38
N SER A 20 1.99 -9.23 3.99
CA SER A 20 1.24 -9.18 2.74
C SER A 20 1.03 -7.74 2.29
N ILE A 21 0.84 -7.59 0.98
CA ILE A 21 0.53 -6.32 0.32
C ILE A 21 -0.64 -6.61 -0.59
N VAL A 22 -1.72 -5.84 -0.45
CA VAL A 22 -2.95 -6.01 -1.24
C VAL A 22 -3.20 -4.73 -2.01
N LEU A 23 -3.25 -4.85 -3.34
CA LEU A 23 -3.71 -3.78 -4.21
C LEU A 23 -5.24 -3.77 -4.22
N PHE A 24 -5.83 -2.61 -3.98
CA PHE A 24 -7.28 -2.43 -4.06
C PHE A 24 -7.62 -1.14 -4.83
N GLY A 25 -8.88 -0.71 -4.75
CA GLY A 25 -9.29 0.53 -5.39
C GLY A 25 -9.40 0.46 -6.91
N SER A 26 -9.31 1.63 -7.55
CA SER A 26 -9.57 1.77 -8.99
C SER A 26 -8.55 1.04 -9.86
N VAL A 27 -7.28 1.00 -9.44
CA VAL A 27 -6.20 0.29 -10.14
C VAL A 27 -6.48 -1.21 -10.17
N ALA A 28 -6.85 -1.82 -9.03
CA ALA A 28 -7.17 -3.25 -8.95
C ALA A 28 -8.38 -3.65 -9.83
N ARG A 29 -9.32 -2.72 -10.06
CA ARG A 29 -10.52 -2.96 -10.88
C ARG A 29 -10.35 -2.61 -12.36
N ASN A 30 -9.16 -2.15 -12.78
CA ASN A 30 -8.90 -1.62 -14.12
C ASN A 30 -9.80 -0.41 -14.51
N ASP A 31 -10.19 0.41 -13.54
CA ASP A 31 -11.02 1.61 -13.72
C ASP A 31 -10.29 2.90 -13.29
N ALA A 32 -8.95 2.83 -13.19
CA ALA A 32 -8.12 3.98 -12.82
C ALA A 32 -7.96 4.94 -14.02
N LYS A 33 -8.09 6.24 -13.74
CA LYS A 33 -7.79 7.33 -14.68
C LYS A 33 -6.35 7.80 -14.48
N LYS A 34 -5.82 8.61 -15.40
CA LYS A 34 -4.44 9.12 -15.33
C LYS A 34 -4.12 9.85 -14.01
N GLN A 35 -5.12 10.50 -13.43
CA GLN A 35 -5.04 11.24 -12.17
C GLN A 35 -5.50 10.44 -10.94
N SER A 36 -5.81 9.15 -11.09
CA SER A 36 -6.20 8.31 -9.96
C SER A 36 -5.01 8.01 -9.06
N ASP A 37 -5.30 7.87 -7.77
CA ASP A 37 -4.35 7.38 -6.78
C ASP A 37 -4.21 5.84 -6.83
N VAL A 38 -3.21 5.34 -6.12
CA VAL A 38 -2.98 3.90 -5.93
C VAL A 38 -3.30 3.53 -4.48
N ASP A 39 -4.26 2.64 -4.29
CA ASP A 39 -4.69 2.18 -2.98
C ASP A 39 -4.01 0.86 -2.62
N ILE A 40 -3.18 0.85 -1.56
CA ILE A 40 -2.44 -0.33 -1.09
C ILE A 40 -2.69 -0.55 0.40
N LEU A 41 -3.08 -1.78 0.76
CA LEU A 41 -3.14 -2.23 2.15
C LEU A 41 -1.87 -3.03 2.46
N VAL A 42 -1.14 -2.61 3.49
CA VAL A 42 0.07 -3.30 3.96
C VAL A 42 -0.24 -4.01 5.27
N ILE A 43 -0.12 -5.33 5.26
CA ILE A 43 -0.23 -6.16 6.47
C ILE A 43 1.18 -6.44 6.96
N ALA A 44 1.51 -6.00 8.16
CA ALA A 44 2.82 -6.20 8.77
C ALA A 44 2.66 -6.54 10.26
N SER A 45 3.72 -7.11 10.86
CA SER A 45 3.74 -7.45 12.28
C SER A 45 4.68 -6.54 13.07
N GLY A 46 4.46 -6.45 14.39
CA GLY A 46 5.23 -5.54 15.26
C GLY A 46 4.80 -4.08 15.12
N LEU A 47 3.55 -3.87 14.73
CA LEU A 47 2.93 -2.57 14.55
C LEU A 47 2.24 -2.12 15.86
N PRO A 48 2.34 -0.84 16.26
CA PRO A 48 1.54 -0.32 17.38
C PRO A 48 0.04 -0.46 17.09
N ASP A 49 -0.77 -0.40 18.14
CA ASP A 49 -2.23 -0.53 18.02
C ASP A 49 -2.78 0.53 17.06
N ILE A 50 -3.85 0.19 16.32
CA ILE A 50 -4.41 1.10 15.33
C ILE A 50 -4.92 2.40 15.95
N THR A 51 -5.43 2.34 17.19
CA THR A 51 -5.89 3.51 17.93
C THR A 51 -4.74 4.44 18.35
N GLU A 52 -3.54 3.88 18.55
CA GLU A 52 -2.34 4.66 18.85
C GLU A 52 -1.81 5.41 17.62
N ARG A 53 -2.08 4.88 16.42
CA ARG A 53 -1.64 5.46 15.14
C ARG A 53 -2.52 6.61 14.65
N CYS A 54 -3.78 6.66 15.06
CA CYS A 54 -4.74 7.69 14.63
C CYS A 54 -4.63 9.01 15.40
N ASN A 55 -3.79 9.06 16.44
CA ASN A 55 -3.49 10.29 17.19
C ASN A 55 -2.25 11.03 16.62
N LEU A 56 -1.95 10.85 15.33
CA LEU A 56 -0.91 11.59 14.62
C LEU A 56 -1.40 12.97 14.16
#